data_AF-A0A8J5SZZ6-F1
#
_entry.id   AF-A0A8J5SZZ6-F1
#
_cell.length_a   1.000
_cell.length_b   1.000
_cell.length_c   1.000
_cell.angle_alpha   90.00
_cell.angle_beta   90.00
_cell.angle_gamma   90.00
#
_symmetry.space_group_name_H-M   'P 1'
#
loop_
_entity.id
_entity.type
_entity.pdbx_description
1 polymer ?
#
loop_
_entity_poly.entity_id
_entity_poly.type
_entity_poly.pdbx_seq_one_letter_code
_entity_poly.pdbx_strand_id
1 'polypeptide(L)'
;MAYFGEDIGLSTHYINWHIEYPFWWNETFGYQIERRGENYFWVHHQLVNRFEAERISNHLQKIEKLHWERNLHEGFDPHTSYKNGNPFPFRHDDIHIEDVDKVAEVRDMIVMENRIRDAIAHGYVIDKEGNKVDINNEHGIDILGDIIESCVYNPYNEYYGSLHNMGHMMLGHQGDPHAKYYDTPSVLEHYETALRDPAFYKQHKYIDDLFRKHKDHLKPYSREELLFPGVAINNIYIDGPLETYFEDYEYSLMNAMDDKEEMKWEDKMEISAIIPRLRHKDFSFNVDIMNNNDAHKLATIRIFAWPHRDVNGVIIPFNEGRWHAIELDKLWKELAPGKNHMVRKCGESSVTVPDVPSLKTLHEQAEAAISRGNQLHLDEFVRATGLPNRLLIPKGNAAGVEFKLVVAVTDGEADSLNDEINLTTKFHHYGHHGVYLDKKPHGYPLDRRVPDERLFHEIPNFGETIVKVFNHNEHIHHHE
;
A
#
# COMPACT_ATOMS: atom_id res chain seq x y z
N MET A 1 11.41 13.88 0.77
CA MET A 1 11.03 12.51 1.20
C MET A 1 11.53 11.44 0.22
N ALA A 2 12.69 11.66 -0.41
CA ALA A 2 13.17 10.83 -1.52
C ALA A 2 13.41 9.36 -1.12
N TYR A 3 13.92 9.10 0.08
CA TYR A 3 14.19 7.74 0.56
C TYR A 3 12.99 6.79 0.55
N PHE A 4 11.76 7.32 0.51
CA PHE A 4 10.54 6.51 0.43
C PHE A 4 10.09 6.37 -1.02
N GLY A 5 9.83 7.49 -1.72
CA GLY A 5 9.30 7.47 -3.10
C GLY A 5 10.28 6.96 -4.14
N GLU A 6 11.59 7.04 -3.87
CA GLU A 6 12.65 6.55 -4.76
C GLU A 6 13.26 5.20 -4.32
N ASP A 7 12.71 4.57 -3.26
CA ASP A 7 13.13 3.23 -2.85
C ASP A 7 12.79 2.21 -3.95
N ILE A 8 13.82 1.53 -4.44
CA ILE A 8 13.70 0.57 -5.56
C ILE A 8 12.80 -0.62 -5.25
N GLY A 9 12.70 -1.03 -3.98
CA GLY A 9 11.83 -2.13 -3.58
C GLY A 9 10.38 -1.70 -3.48
N LEU A 10 10.11 -0.45 -3.09
CA LEU A 10 8.77 0.12 -3.11
C LEU A 10 8.25 0.25 -4.55
N SER A 11 9.11 0.73 -5.48
CA SER A 11 8.79 0.69 -6.91
C SER A 11 8.53 -0.73 -7.42
N THR A 12 9.34 -1.71 -6.98
CA THR A 12 9.16 -3.13 -7.35
C THR A 12 7.84 -3.66 -6.82
N HIS A 13 7.46 -3.35 -5.58
CA HIS A 13 6.15 -3.69 -5.04
C HIS A 13 5.02 -3.11 -5.91
N TYR A 14 5.12 -1.84 -6.27
CA TYR A 14 4.05 -1.15 -6.99
C TYR A 14 3.82 -1.69 -8.40
N ILE A 15 4.88 -1.93 -9.17
CA ILE A 15 4.73 -2.59 -10.48
C ILE A 15 4.18 -4.02 -10.33
N ASN A 16 4.68 -4.82 -9.39
CA ASN A 16 4.22 -6.21 -9.25
C ASN A 16 2.76 -6.27 -8.79
N TRP A 17 2.31 -5.33 -7.97
CA TRP A 17 0.90 -5.22 -7.61
C TRP A 17 0.03 -4.99 -8.86
N HIS A 18 0.42 -4.05 -9.74
CA HIS A 18 -0.29 -3.77 -10.99
C HIS A 18 -0.20 -4.90 -12.02
N ILE A 19 0.85 -5.74 -11.99
CA ILE A 19 0.94 -6.97 -12.80
C ILE A 19 -0.06 -8.02 -12.32
N GLU A 20 -0.26 -8.12 -11.01
CA GLU A 20 -1.18 -9.11 -10.43
C GLU A 20 -2.65 -8.66 -10.41
N TYR A 21 -2.88 -7.35 -10.39
CA TYR A 21 -4.22 -6.74 -10.42
C TYR A 21 -4.40 -5.82 -11.64
N PRO A 22 -4.13 -6.27 -12.88
CA PRO A 22 -4.10 -5.35 -14.01
C PRO A 22 -5.49 -4.83 -14.35
N PHE A 23 -5.60 -3.52 -14.58
CA PHE A 23 -6.87 -2.88 -14.98
C PHE A 23 -7.46 -3.43 -16.30
N TRP A 24 -6.63 -4.05 -17.14
CA TRP A 24 -7.02 -4.67 -18.41
C TRP A 24 -7.43 -6.14 -18.28
N TRP A 25 -7.40 -6.71 -17.07
CA TRP A 25 -7.80 -8.09 -16.83
C TRP A 25 -9.26 -8.34 -17.22
N ASN A 26 -9.54 -9.48 -17.84
CA ASN A 26 -10.90 -9.86 -18.22
C ASN A 26 -11.09 -11.38 -18.09
N GLU A 27 -12.34 -11.82 -18.18
CA GLU A 27 -12.74 -13.21 -17.95
C GLU A 27 -12.12 -14.22 -18.94
N THR A 28 -11.62 -13.77 -20.11
CA THR A 28 -11.02 -14.66 -21.11
C THR A 28 -9.71 -15.30 -20.63
N PHE A 29 -9.09 -14.75 -19.56
CA PHE A 29 -7.91 -15.33 -18.93
C PHE A 29 -8.22 -16.49 -17.96
N GLY A 30 -9.49 -16.88 -17.84
CA GLY A 30 -9.90 -18.13 -17.19
C GLY A 30 -10.35 -18.02 -15.74
N TYR A 31 -10.22 -16.85 -15.11
CA TYR A 31 -10.78 -16.55 -13.79
C TYR A 31 -11.01 -15.05 -13.59
N GLN A 32 -11.89 -14.70 -12.66
CA GLN A 32 -12.08 -13.33 -12.19
C GLN A 32 -11.17 -13.06 -10.98
N ILE A 33 -10.65 -11.84 -10.89
CA ILE A 33 -9.90 -11.40 -9.71
C ILE A 33 -10.92 -10.87 -8.69
N GLU A 34 -11.08 -11.57 -7.56
CA GLU A 34 -11.98 -11.14 -6.50
C GLU A 34 -11.50 -9.85 -5.84
N ARG A 35 -12.43 -8.95 -5.53
CA ARG A 35 -12.18 -7.71 -4.78
C ARG A 35 -11.09 -6.84 -5.43
N ARG A 36 -10.98 -6.87 -6.76
CA ARG A 36 -9.92 -6.19 -7.51
C ARG A 36 -9.93 -4.69 -7.26
N GLY A 37 -11.09 -4.05 -7.36
CA GLY A 37 -11.27 -2.63 -7.09
C GLY A 37 -11.07 -2.27 -5.62
N GLU A 38 -11.43 -3.15 -4.69
CA GLU A 38 -11.15 -2.93 -3.28
C GLU A 38 -9.66 -3.07 -2.94
N ASN A 39 -8.95 -4.02 -3.56
CA ASN A 39 -7.50 -4.13 -3.48
C ASN A 39 -6.82 -2.89 -4.07
N TYR A 40 -7.34 -2.35 -5.19
CA TYR A 40 -6.90 -1.08 -5.75
C TYR A 40 -7.01 0.05 -4.73
N PHE A 41 -8.19 0.23 -4.11
CA PHE A 41 -8.34 1.20 -3.03
C PHE A 41 -7.28 0.99 -1.93
N TRP A 42 -7.16 -0.24 -1.44
CA TRP A 42 -6.38 -0.51 -0.24
C TRP A 42 -4.88 -0.30 -0.43
N VAL A 43 -4.29 -0.75 -1.54
CA VAL A 43 -2.85 -0.55 -1.78
C VAL A 43 -2.50 0.93 -1.86
N HIS A 44 -3.32 1.72 -2.57
CA HIS A 44 -3.06 3.16 -2.74
C HIS A 44 -3.33 3.94 -1.46
N HIS A 45 -4.38 3.56 -0.70
CA HIS A 45 -4.64 4.10 0.63
C HIS A 45 -3.45 3.88 1.59
N GLN A 46 -2.91 2.65 1.61
CA GLN A 46 -1.73 2.33 2.43
C GLN A 46 -0.48 3.09 1.99
N LEU A 47 -0.23 3.24 0.68
CA LEU A 47 0.89 4.04 0.17
C LEU A 47 0.80 5.51 0.60
N VAL A 48 -0.38 6.13 0.48
CA VAL A 48 -0.62 7.51 0.90
C VAL A 48 -0.42 7.66 2.42
N ASN A 49 -1.00 6.77 3.22
CA ASN A 49 -0.89 6.85 4.68
C ASN A 49 0.54 6.62 5.18
N ARG A 50 1.28 5.71 4.54
CA ARG A 50 2.70 5.51 4.83
C ARG A 50 3.49 6.76 4.48
N PHE A 51 3.28 7.35 3.30
CA PHE A 51 3.93 8.61 2.94
C PHE A 51 3.60 9.76 3.90
N GLU A 52 2.35 9.89 4.38
CA GLU A 52 1.98 10.85 5.43
C GLU A 52 2.74 10.62 6.74
N ALA A 53 2.88 9.36 7.18
CA ALA A 53 3.63 9.01 8.38
C ALA A 53 5.13 9.34 8.23
N GLU A 54 5.68 9.17 7.02
CA GLU A 54 7.03 9.59 6.68
C GLU A 54 7.18 11.11 6.69
N ARG A 55 6.19 11.86 6.18
CA ARG A 55 6.16 13.34 6.25
C ARG A 55 6.18 13.83 7.69
N ILE A 56 5.35 13.25 8.57
CA ILE A 56 5.35 13.56 10.01
C ILE A 56 6.71 13.25 10.64
N SER A 57 7.33 12.13 10.26
CA SER A 57 8.69 11.77 10.70
C SER A 57 9.75 12.81 10.32
N ASN A 58 9.51 13.61 9.28
CA ASN A 58 10.42 14.66 8.82
C ASN A 58 9.86 16.08 9.07
N HIS A 59 8.92 16.24 10.01
CA HIS A 59 8.33 17.54 10.39
C HIS A 59 7.64 18.27 9.22
N LEU A 60 7.11 17.53 8.25
CA LEU A 60 6.37 18.08 7.11
C LEU A 60 4.86 18.00 7.35
N GLN A 61 4.14 19.05 6.94
CA GLN A 61 2.68 19.07 7.01
C GLN A 61 2.03 17.96 6.18
N LYS A 62 0.74 17.71 6.43
CA LYS A 62 -0.06 16.74 5.67
C LYS A 62 -0.01 17.03 4.17
N ILE A 63 -0.24 15.99 3.36
CA ILE A 63 -0.35 16.12 1.91
C ILE A 63 -1.56 16.98 1.60
N GLU A 64 -1.36 18.03 0.80
CA GLU A 64 -2.48 18.72 0.17
C GLU A 64 -2.98 17.86 -0.99
N LYS A 65 -4.28 17.54 -0.99
CA LYS A 65 -4.89 16.80 -2.09
C LYS A 65 -4.87 17.60 -3.38
N LEU A 66 -4.82 16.90 -4.50
CA LEU A 66 -4.93 17.50 -5.82
C LEU A 66 -6.28 18.23 -6.00
N HIS A 67 -6.23 19.38 -6.66
CA HIS A 67 -7.37 20.14 -7.12
C HIS A 67 -7.13 20.54 -8.58
N TRP A 68 -7.96 20.05 -9.49
CA TRP A 68 -7.80 20.27 -10.94
C TRP A 68 -7.78 21.75 -11.37
N GLU A 69 -8.50 22.61 -10.64
CA GLU A 69 -8.61 24.05 -10.95
C GLU A 69 -7.64 24.94 -10.16
N ARG A 70 -6.77 24.35 -9.32
CA ARG A 70 -5.78 25.11 -8.53
C ARG A 70 -4.38 24.84 -9.04
N ASN A 71 -3.45 25.72 -8.66
CA ASN A 71 -2.05 25.54 -8.98
C ASN A 71 -1.49 24.30 -8.29
N LEU A 72 -0.68 23.55 -9.02
CA LEU A 72 0.15 22.51 -8.48
C LEU A 72 1.48 23.14 -8.05
N HIS A 73 1.62 23.37 -6.75
CA HIS A 73 2.77 24.08 -6.18
C HIS A 73 4.09 23.33 -6.37
N GLU A 74 4.12 22.02 -6.14
CA GLU A 74 5.32 21.20 -6.20
C GLU A 74 5.53 20.61 -7.60
N GLY A 75 6.57 21.09 -8.26
CA GLY A 75 7.19 20.49 -9.43
C GLY A 75 8.03 19.26 -9.06
N PHE A 76 8.67 18.68 -10.07
CA PHE A 76 9.55 17.53 -9.91
C PHE A 76 10.53 17.43 -11.07
N ASP A 77 11.83 17.31 -10.77
CA ASP A 77 12.87 16.94 -11.73
C ASP A 77 13.38 15.52 -11.40
N PRO A 78 13.03 14.51 -12.21
CA PRO A 78 13.40 13.13 -11.94
C PRO A 78 14.90 12.85 -11.93
N HIS A 79 15.71 13.64 -12.66
CA HIS A 79 17.12 13.33 -12.94
C HIS A 79 17.35 11.89 -13.46
N THR A 80 16.39 11.36 -14.23
CA THR A 80 16.45 10.02 -14.82
C THR A 80 16.29 10.09 -16.34
N SER A 81 16.75 9.04 -17.03
CA SER A 81 16.60 8.89 -18.47
C SER A 81 16.10 7.50 -18.82
N TYR A 82 15.37 7.42 -19.92
CA TYR A 82 15.10 6.16 -20.60
C TYR A 82 16.40 5.54 -21.13
N LYS A 83 16.37 4.23 -21.37
CA LYS A 83 17.50 3.49 -21.94
C LYS A 83 17.93 4.02 -23.32
N ASN A 84 17.02 4.59 -24.09
CA ASN A 84 17.33 5.22 -25.39
C ASN A 84 18.03 6.59 -25.27
N GLY A 85 18.30 7.06 -24.04
CA GLY A 85 19.00 8.32 -23.77
C GLY A 85 18.10 9.54 -23.64
N ASN A 86 16.80 9.43 -23.94
CA ASN A 86 15.88 10.55 -23.72
C ASN A 86 15.64 10.74 -22.20
N PRO A 87 15.68 11.97 -21.69
CA PRO A 87 15.36 12.24 -20.29
C PRO A 87 13.87 12.03 -20.03
N PHE A 88 13.52 11.71 -18.79
CA PHE A 88 12.14 11.92 -18.35
C PHE A 88 11.84 13.43 -18.32
N PRO A 89 10.65 13.89 -18.74
CA PRO A 89 10.28 15.29 -18.61
C PRO A 89 10.20 15.68 -17.14
N PHE A 90 10.63 16.92 -16.85
CA PHE A 90 10.45 17.54 -15.55
C PHE A 90 9.19 18.42 -15.55
N ARG A 91 8.67 18.72 -14.37
CA ARG A 91 7.53 19.63 -14.17
C ARG A 91 7.98 20.80 -13.30
N HIS A 92 7.69 22.03 -13.74
CA HIS A 92 7.99 23.23 -12.96
C HIS A 92 7.10 23.34 -11.71
N ASP A 93 7.59 24.08 -10.71
CA ASP A 93 6.80 24.51 -9.57
C ASP A 93 5.69 25.49 -10.00
N ASP A 94 4.64 25.59 -9.19
CA ASP A 94 3.56 26.58 -9.29
C ASP A 94 2.85 26.66 -10.65
N ILE A 95 2.68 25.51 -11.32
CA ILE A 95 1.97 25.44 -12.60
C ILE A 95 0.44 25.45 -12.40
N HIS A 96 -0.29 25.95 -13.40
CA HIS A 96 -1.71 25.63 -13.53
C HIS A 96 -1.83 24.36 -14.35
N ILE A 97 -2.73 23.46 -13.99
CA ILE A 97 -2.96 22.24 -14.77
C ILE A 97 -3.64 22.64 -16.07
N GLU A 98 -3.02 22.30 -17.20
CA GLU A 98 -3.52 22.58 -18.54
C GLU A 98 -4.23 21.35 -19.14
N ASP A 99 -5.08 21.60 -20.13
CA ASP A 99 -5.66 20.54 -20.96
C ASP A 99 -4.53 19.82 -21.73
N VAL A 100 -4.66 18.50 -21.87
CA VAL A 100 -3.63 17.68 -22.51
C VAL A 100 -4.16 17.11 -23.82
N ASP A 101 -3.49 17.44 -24.92
CA ASP A 101 -3.91 17.05 -26.27
C ASP A 101 -4.02 15.52 -26.39
N LYS A 102 -5.15 15.03 -26.91
CA LYS A 102 -5.46 13.58 -27.08
C LYS A 102 -5.58 12.77 -25.79
N VAL A 103 -5.53 13.42 -24.63
CA VAL A 103 -5.69 12.79 -23.32
C VAL A 103 -7.05 13.19 -22.73
N ALA A 104 -7.18 14.41 -22.21
CA ALA A 104 -8.44 14.95 -21.68
C ALA A 104 -8.37 16.46 -21.46
N GLU A 105 -9.53 17.10 -21.36
CA GLU A 105 -9.63 18.44 -20.79
C GLU A 105 -9.67 18.35 -19.25
N VAL A 106 -9.17 19.38 -18.56
CA VAL A 106 -9.34 19.57 -17.12
C VAL A 106 -10.82 19.49 -16.74
N ARG A 107 -11.70 19.98 -17.61
CA ARG A 107 -13.15 19.91 -17.42
C ARG A 107 -13.67 18.47 -17.38
N ASP A 108 -13.12 17.57 -18.18
CA ASP A 108 -13.54 16.16 -18.21
C ASP A 108 -13.22 15.47 -16.88
N MET A 109 -12.05 15.77 -16.31
CA MET A 109 -11.63 15.27 -14.99
C MET A 109 -12.62 15.66 -13.90
N ILE A 110 -13.06 16.93 -13.89
CA ILE A 110 -14.04 17.47 -12.95
C ILE A 110 -15.42 16.81 -13.16
N VAL A 111 -15.82 16.55 -14.40
CA VAL A 111 -17.10 15.89 -14.70
C VAL A 111 -17.10 14.43 -14.23
N MET A 112 -16.02 13.69 -14.49
CA MET A 112 -15.85 12.31 -14.00
C MET A 112 -15.91 12.27 -12.45
N GLU A 113 -15.18 13.17 -11.79
CA GLU A 113 -15.23 13.32 -10.34
C GLU A 113 -16.66 13.54 -9.83
N ASN A 114 -17.40 14.47 -10.42
CA ASN A 114 -18.75 14.81 -9.98
C ASN A 114 -19.72 13.63 -10.14
N ARG A 115 -19.64 12.89 -11.25
CA ARG A 115 -20.46 11.69 -11.46
C ARG A 115 -20.21 10.62 -10.39
N ILE A 116 -18.94 10.42 -10.01
CA ILE A 116 -18.57 9.48 -8.95
C ILE A 116 -19.06 9.98 -7.59
N ARG A 117 -18.89 11.27 -7.28
CA ARG A 117 -19.40 11.89 -6.05
C ARG A 117 -20.92 11.77 -5.95
N ASP A 118 -21.64 11.98 -7.04
CA ASP A 118 -23.08 11.82 -7.09
C ASP A 118 -23.49 10.36 -6.86
N ALA A 119 -22.81 9.39 -7.48
CA ALA A 119 -23.10 7.97 -7.25
C ALA A 119 -22.91 7.59 -5.76
N ILE A 120 -21.81 8.04 -5.14
CA ILE A 120 -21.55 7.86 -3.71
C ILE A 120 -22.65 8.50 -2.86
N ALA A 121 -23.06 9.72 -3.17
CA ALA A 121 -24.10 10.43 -2.42
C ALA A 121 -25.49 9.79 -2.56
N HIS A 122 -25.78 9.20 -3.71
CA HIS A 122 -27.01 8.46 -3.96
C HIS A 122 -27.02 7.06 -3.32
N GLY A 123 -25.85 6.48 -3.06
CA GLY A 123 -25.71 5.11 -2.56
C GLY A 123 -25.84 4.03 -3.65
N TYR A 124 -25.82 4.40 -4.93
CA TYR A 124 -25.84 3.45 -6.05
C TYR A 124 -25.06 3.99 -7.25
N VAL A 125 -24.53 3.08 -8.06
CA VAL A 125 -24.00 3.38 -9.40
C VAL A 125 -25.02 2.97 -10.46
N ILE A 126 -24.83 3.42 -11.70
CA ILE A 126 -25.70 3.10 -12.83
C ILE A 126 -24.89 2.24 -13.82
N ASP A 127 -25.43 1.09 -14.23
CA ASP A 127 -24.82 0.24 -15.26
C ASP A 127 -25.18 0.72 -16.69
N LYS A 128 -24.61 0.08 -17.72
CA LYS A 128 -24.88 0.44 -19.14
C LYS A 128 -26.35 0.31 -19.53
N GLU A 129 -27.10 -0.56 -18.88
CA GLU A 129 -28.52 -0.78 -19.11
C GLU A 129 -29.41 0.24 -18.37
N GLY A 130 -28.82 1.06 -17.49
CA GLY A 130 -29.52 2.07 -16.70
C GLY A 130 -30.06 1.56 -15.36
N ASN A 131 -29.72 0.34 -14.95
CA ASN A 131 -30.10 -0.18 -13.64
C ASN A 131 -29.26 0.45 -12.54
N LYS A 132 -29.84 0.51 -11.34
CA LYS A 132 -29.16 1.00 -10.14
C LYS A 132 -28.52 -0.16 -9.41
N VAL A 133 -27.21 -0.13 -9.26
CA VAL A 133 -26.43 -1.11 -8.49
C VAL A 133 -26.10 -0.49 -7.14
N ASP A 134 -26.65 -1.06 -6.07
CA ASP A 134 -26.44 -0.59 -4.71
C ASP A 134 -24.97 -0.73 -4.29
N ILE A 135 -24.41 0.35 -3.74
CA ILE A 135 -23.05 0.38 -3.21
C ILE A 135 -23.01 0.56 -1.70
N ASN A 136 -24.15 0.72 -1.00
CA ASN A 136 -24.17 0.89 0.47
C ASN A 136 -24.07 -0.44 1.22
N ASN A 137 -23.11 -1.27 0.82
CA ASN A 137 -22.89 -2.63 1.34
C ASN A 137 -21.38 -2.97 1.33
N GLU A 138 -21.02 -4.22 1.62
CA GLU A 138 -19.62 -4.65 1.72
C GLU A 138 -18.90 -4.71 0.36
N HIS A 139 -19.64 -4.81 -0.76
CA HIS A 139 -19.11 -4.90 -2.12
C HIS A 139 -19.02 -3.54 -2.83
N GLY A 140 -19.69 -2.50 -2.32
CA GLY A 140 -19.76 -1.21 -2.99
C GLY A 140 -18.41 -0.54 -3.21
N ILE A 141 -17.46 -0.73 -2.29
CA ILE A 141 -16.11 -0.19 -2.46
C ILE A 141 -15.34 -0.88 -3.61
N ASP A 142 -15.61 -2.15 -3.87
CA ASP A 142 -15.01 -2.89 -4.99
C ASP A 142 -15.47 -2.29 -6.32
N ILE A 143 -16.78 -2.10 -6.46
CA ILE A 143 -17.40 -1.45 -7.63
C ILE A 143 -16.86 -0.02 -7.81
N LEU A 144 -16.70 0.74 -6.72
CA LEU A 144 -16.11 2.08 -6.80
C LEU A 144 -14.64 2.03 -7.24
N GLY A 145 -13.86 1.04 -6.80
CA GLY A 145 -12.49 0.84 -7.28
C GLY A 145 -12.43 0.57 -8.78
N ASP A 146 -13.31 -0.30 -9.27
CA ASP A 146 -13.42 -0.61 -10.69
C ASP A 146 -13.82 0.60 -11.55
N ILE A 147 -14.65 1.48 -10.99
CA ILE A 147 -15.07 2.74 -11.63
C ILE A 147 -13.97 3.80 -11.61
N ILE A 148 -13.30 3.98 -10.47
CA ILE A 148 -12.35 5.08 -10.24
C ILE A 148 -11.04 4.85 -10.99
N GLU A 149 -10.54 3.60 -11.01
CA GLU A 149 -9.24 3.28 -11.59
C GLU A 149 -9.10 3.73 -13.06
N SER A 150 -9.98 3.40 -14.01
CA SER A 150 -11.00 2.36 -14.09
C SER A 150 -10.44 1.06 -14.65
N CYS A 151 -11.24 -0.01 -14.68
CA CYS A 151 -10.86 -1.29 -15.28
C CYS A 151 -11.94 -1.87 -16.20
N VAL A 152 -11.70 -3.05 -16.77
CA VAL A 152 -12.67 -3.79 -17.59
C VAL A 152 -13.97 -4.12 -16.82
N TYR A 153 -13.91 -4.27 -15.50
CA TYR A 153 -15.09 -4.54 -14.65
C TYR A 153 -15.97 -3.31 -14.38
N ASN A 154 -15.58 -2.12 -14.88
CA ASN A 154 -16.39 -0.92 -14.74
C ASN A 154 -17.80 -1.12 -15.34
N PRO A 155 -18.87 -0.99 -14.54
CA PRO A 155 -20.23 -1.27 -15.01
C PRO A 155 -20.73 -0.28 -16.07
N TYR A 156 -20.11 0.91 -16.20
CA TYR A 156 -20.47 1.89 -17.21
C TYR A 156 -19.30 2.85 -17.55
N ASN A 157 -18.27 2.32 -18.20
CA ASN A 157 -17.05 3.07 -18.52
C ASN A 157 -17.28 4.36 -19.32
N GLU A 158 -18.23 4.39 -20.27
CA GLU A 158 -18.53 5.58 -21.07
C GLU A 158 -19.15 6.72 -20.23
N TYR A 159 -19.77 6.40 -19.09
CA TYR A 159 -20.35 7.37 -18.18
C TYR A 159 -19.36 7.80 -17.09
N TYR A 160 -18.70 6.86 -16.41
CA TYR A 160 -17.80 7.20 -15.31
C TYR A 160 -16.36 7.51 -15.74
N GLY A 161 -15.93 7.03 -16.91
CA GLY A 161 -14.59 7.22 -17.43
C GLY A 161 -13.51 6.46 -16.66
N SER A 162 -12.30 7.05 -16.61
CA SER A 162 -11.10 6.44 -16.03
C SER A 162 -10.33 7.50 -15.22
N LEU A 163 -10.92 7.96 -14.11
CA LEU A 163 -10.47 9.15 -13.38
C LEU A 163 -9.01 9.04 -12.91
N HIS A 164 -8.60 7.90 -12.36
CA HIS A 164 -7.23 7.71 -11.88
C HIS A 164 -6.22 7.58 -13.02
N ASN A 165 -6.45 6.67 -13.98
CA ASN A 165 -5.51 6.44 -15.08
C ASN A 165 -5.36 7.70 -15.95
N MET A 166 -6.47 8.38 -16.23
CA MET A 166 -6.42 9.68 -16.93
C MET A 166 -5.71 10.73 -16.10
N GLY A 167 -5.84 10.72 -14.77
CA GLY A 167 -5.13 11.64 -13.90
C GLY A 167 -3.62 11.47 -13.94
N HIS A 168 -3.12 10.23 -14.06
CA HIS A 168 -1.69 9.98 -14.27
C HIS A 168 -1.19 10.61 -15.57
N MET A 169 -1.93 10.42 -16.67
CA MET A 169 -1.59 11.02 -17.96
C MET A 169 -1.67 12.55 -17.91
N MET A 170 -2.75 13.10 -17.34
CA MET A 170 -2.94 14.55 -17.20
C MET A 170 -1.78 15.20 -16.45
N LEU A 171 -1.37 14.64 -15.31
CA LEU A 171 -0.26 15.17 -14.50
C LEU A 171 1.10 14.92 -15.14
N GLY A 172 1.28 13.77 -15.78
CA GLY A 172 2.52 13.38 -16.42
C GLY A 172 2.90 14.28 -17.59
N HIS A 173 1.90 14.65 -18.39
CA HIS A 173 2.09 15.53 -19.55
C HIS A 173 2.26 17.02 -19.20
N GLN A 174 2.16 17.45 -17.94
CA GLN A 174 2.26 18.88 -17.61
C GLN A 174 3.63 19.52 -17.90
N GLY A 175 4.67 18.73 -18.17
CA GLY A 175 5.93 19.26 -18.71
C GLY A 175 5.84 19.70 -20.19
N ASP A 176 4.91 19.13 -20.96
CA ASP A 176 4.63 19.44 -22.36
C ASP A 176 3.20 19.01 -22.77
N PRO A 177 2.15 19.70 -22.28
CA PRO A 177 0.76 19.24 -22.39
C PRO A 177 0.23 19.18 -23.83
N HIS A 178 0.88 19.90 -24.76
CA HIS A 178 0.52 19.94 -26.18
C HIS A 178 1.55 19.25 -27.08
N ALA A 179 2.44 18.43 -26.50
CA ALA A 179 3.46 17.65 -27.21
C ALA A 179 4.27 18.46 -28.24
N LYS A 180 4.70 19.67 -27.87
CA LYS A 180 5.40 20.59 -28.78
C LYS A 180 6.91 20.34 -28.82
N TYR A 181 7.48 19.81 -27.74
CA TYR A 181 8.93 19.70 -27.52
C TYR A 181 9.40 18.26 -27.33
N TYR A 182 8.74 17.50 -26.45
CA TYR A 182 9.15 16.15 -26.06
C TYR A 182 7.97 15.19 -26.16
N ASP A 183 8.22 14.01 -26.72
CA ASP A 183 7.21 12.94 -26.87
C ASP A 183 7.51 11.75 -25.93
N THR A 184 8.16 12.03 -24.80
CA THR A 184 8.52 11.00 -23.82
C THR A 184 7.60 11.07 -22.61
N PRO A 185 6.98 9.94 -22.21
CA PRO A 185 6.19 9.88 -20.99
C PRO A 185 6.99 10.31 -19.76
N SER A 186 6.31 10.87 -18.78
CA SER A 186 6.86 11.24 -17.48
C SER A 186 7.03 10.04 -16.56
N VAL A 187 7.64 10.29 -15.40
CA VAL A 187 7.74 9.26 -14.35
C VAL A 187 6.38 8.79 -13.84
N LEU A 188 5.33 9.62 -13.93
CA LEU A 188 3.98 9.28 -13.48
C LEU A 188 3.30 8.25 -14.38
N GLU A 189 3.79 8.05 -15.60
CA GLU A 189 3.17 7.19 -16.60
C GLU A 189 3.73 5.76 -16.59
N HIS A 190 4.62 5.45 -15.64
CA HIS A 190 5.15 4.10 -15.40
C HIS A 190 5.06 3.73 -13.94
N TYR A 191 4.62 2.51 -13.64
CA TYR A 191 4.52 2.03 -12.26
C TYR A 191 5.91 1.93 -11.59
N GLU A 192 6.97 1.70 -12.36
CA GLU A 192 8.34 1.64 -11.89
C GLU A 192 8.83 2.97 -11.30
N THR A 193 8.26 4.10 -11.75
CA THR A 193 8.76 5.43 -11.43
C THR A 193 7.73 6.36 -10.81
N ALA A 194 6.43 6.05 -10.86
CA ALA A 194 5.38 6.98 -10.45
C ALA A 194 5.49 7.42 -8.99
N LEU A 195 5.90 6.53 -8.09
CA LEU A 195 6.08 6.83 -6.66
C LEU A 195 7.13 7.90 -6.37
N ARG A 196 8.03 8.19 -7.32
CA ARG A 196 9.10 9.18 -7.16
C ARG A 196 8.56 10.61 -7.14
N ASP A 197 7.48 10.85 -7.89
CA ASP A 197 6.92 12.18 -8.08
C ASP A 197 5.96 12.55 -6.93
N PRO A 198 6.16 13.68 -6.22
CA PRO A 198 5.24 14.14 -5.18
C PRO A 198 3.77 14.28 -5.63
N ALA A 199 3.51 14.56 -6.91
CA ALA A 199 2.16 14.66 -7.47
C ALA A 199 1.39 13.33 -7.42
N PHE A 200 2.10 12.19 -7.45
CA PHE A 200 1.51 10.87 -7.22
C PHE A 200 0.69 10.86 -5.93
N TYR A 201 1.30 11.30 -4.83
CA TYR A 201 0.68 11.27 -3.52
C TYR A 201 -0.46 12.29 -3.40
N LYS A 202 -0.38 13.43 -4.10
CA LYS A 202 -1.48 14.40 -4.15
C LYS A 202 -2.70 13.87 -4.90
N GLN A 203 -2.48 13.22 -6.04
CA GLN A 203 -3.52 12.58 -6.83
C GLN A 203 -4.19 11.44 -6.05
N HIS A 204 -3.39 10.57 -5.44
CA HIS A 204 -3.91 9.46 -4.66
C HIS A 204 -4.60 9.93 -3.39
N LYS A 205 -4.18 11.04 -2.78
CA LYS A 205 -4.92 11.63 -1.67
C LYS A 205 -6.30 12.16 -2.10
N TYR A 206 -6.37 12.76 -3.29
CA TYR A 206 -7.61 13.21 -3.90
C TYR A 206 -8.57 12.03 -4.22
N ILE A 207 -8.04 10.91 -4.70
CA ILE A 207 -8.79 9.67 -4.95
C ILE A 207 -9.23 9.01 -3.65
N ASP A 208 -8.33 8.88 -2.67
CA ASP A 208 -8.60 8.33 -1.34
C ASP A 208 -9.75 9.06 -0.64
N ASP A 209 -9.86 10.38 -0.83
CA ASP A 209 -10.99 11.19 -0.34
C ASP A 209 -12.34 10.76 -0.94
N LEU A 210 -12.39 10.19 -2.15
CA LEU A 210 -13.62 9.63 -2.74
C LEU A 210 -14.01 8.34 -2.01
N PHE A 211 -13.05 7.43 -1.79
CA PHE A 211 -13.28 6.22 -1.01
C PHE A 211 -13.66 6.52 0.44
N ARG A 212 -13.02 7.52 1.06
CA ARG A 212 -13.37 8.01 2.39
C ARG A 212 -14.81 8.46 2.46
N LYS A 213 -15.27 9.25 1.48
CA LYS A 213 -16.68 9.71 1.43
C LYS A 213 -17.66 8.54 1.38
N HIS A 214 -17.33 7.50 0.61
CA HIS A 214 -18.14 6.29 0.58
C HIS A 214 -18.14 5.57 1.93
N LYS A 215 -16.96 5.27 2.49
CA LYS A 215 -16.82 4.59 3.79
C LYS A 215 -17.43 5.36 4.97
N ASP A 216 -17.39 6.69 4.93
CA ASP A 216 -18.01 7.56 5.93
C ASP A 216 -19.54 7.67 5.78
N HIS A 217 -20.10 7.29 4.63
CA HIS A 217 -21.54 7.18 4.39
C HIS A 217 -22.11 5.86 4.91
N LEU A 218 -21.29 4.80 4.97
CA LEU A 218 -21.71 3.51 5.51
C LEU A 218 -22.09 3.62 6.99
N LYS A 219 -23.02 2.76 7.41
CA LYS A 219 -23.42 2.66 8.81
C LYS A 219 -22.20 2.29 9.67
N PRO A 220 -21.87 3.07 10.72
CA PRO A 220 -20.86 2.69 11.71
C PRO A 220 -21.12 1.29 12.27
N TYR A 221 -20.05 0.55 12.54
CA TYR A 221 -20.18 -0.77 13.13
C TYR A 221 -20.87 -0.70 14.50
N SER A 222 -21.77 -1.65 14.75
CA SER A 222 -22.37 -1.85 16.07
C SER A 222 -21.40 -2.59 16.99
N ARG A 223 -21.72 -2.60 18.29
CA ARG A 223 -20.94 -3.38 19.28
C ARG A 223 -20.92 -4.85 18.92
N GLU A 224 -22.05 -5.39 18.47
CA GLU A 224 -22.23 -6.79 18.12
C GLU A 224 -21.40 -7.19 16.91
N GLU A 225 -21.25 -6.30 15.92
CA GLU A 225 -20.42 -6.55 14.74
C GLU A 225 -18.92 -6.60 15.10
N LEU A 226 -18.49 -5.81 16.09
CA LEU A 226 -17.09 -5.70 16.51
C LEU A 226 -16.69 -6.71 17.60
N LEU A 227 -17.64 -7.17 18.40
CA LEU A 227 -17.38 -8.03 19.55
C LEU A 227 -17.00 -9.44 19.10
N PHE A 228 -15.92 -9.97 19.67
CA PHE A 228 -15.58 -11.39 19.61
C PHE A 228 -15.86 -12.02 20.99
N PRO A 229 -17.01 -12.69 21.18
CA PRO A 229 -17.45 -13.10 22.52
C PRO A 229 -16.46 -14.02 23.24
N GLY A 230 -16.19 -13.68 24.51
CA GLY A 230 -15.29 -14.44 25.38
C GLY A 230 -13.80 -14.19 25.14
N VAL A 231 -13.41 -13.46 24.09
CA VAL A 231 -12.02 -13.11 23.80
C VAL A 231 -11.69 -11.70 24.29
N ALA A 232 -10.55 -11.54 24.96
CA ALA A 232 -10.09 -10.26 25.47
C ALA A 232 -8.58 -10.08 25.27
N ILE A 233 -8.15 -8.87 24.92
CA ILE A 233 -6.73 -8.48 24.91
C ILE A 233 -6.39 -7.94 26.30
N ASN A 234 -5.42 -8.56 26.96
CA ASN A 234 -4.96 -8.14 28.27
C ASN A 234 -3.79 -7.15 28.20
N ASN A 235 -2.92 -7.30 27.20
CA ASN A 235 -1.69 -6.52 27.10
C ASN A 235 -1.17 -6.51 25.66
N ILE A 236 -0.56 -5.39 25.27
CA ILE A 236 0.12 -5.20 23.98
C ILE A 236 1.45 -4.51 24.27
N TYR A 237 2.55 -5.12 23.85
CA TYR A 237 3.88 -4.51 23.96
C TYR A 237 4.78 -4.93 22.81
N ILE A 238 5.85 -4.18 22.62
CA ILE A 238 6.90 -4.48 21.65
C ILE A 238 8.11 -5.00 22.42
N ASP A 239 8.68 -6.10 21.93
CA ASP A 239 10.01 -6.56 22.35
C ASP A 239 11.03 -6.15 21.28
N GLY A 240 12.15 -5.57 21.71
CA GLY A 240 13.14 -4.94 20.83
C GLY A 240 12.93 -3.43 20.58
N PRO A 241 13.97 -2.73 20.11
CA PRO A 241 13.90 -1.29 19.86
C PRO A 241 13.18 -0.96 18.55
N LEU A 242 12.22 -0.03 18.60
CA LEU A 242 11.65 0.59 17.40
C LEU A 242 12.56 1.70 16.89
N GLU A 243 13.69 1.30 16.31
CA GLU A 243 14.73 2.19 15.80
C GLU A 243 14.99 1.95 14.32
N THR A 244 15.06 3.02 13.54
CA THR A 244 15.39 2.98 12.12
C THR A 244 16.76 3.61 11.83
N TYR A 245 17.37 3.17 10.74
CA TYR A 245 18.69 3.58 10.27
C TYR A 245 18.75 3.47 8.74
N PHE A 246 19.79 4.05 8.14
CA PHE A 246 20.09 3.85 6.72
C PHE A 246 21.19 2.82 6.55
N GLU A 247 21.12 2.04 5.49
CA GLU A 247 22.19 1.13 5.07
C GLU A 247 22.47 1.29 3.58
N ASP A 248 23.71 1.08 3.18
CA ASP A 248 24.07 1.00 1.78
C ASP A 248 23.56 -0.31 1.16
N TYR A 249 22.99 -0.20 -0.04
CA TYR A 249 22.55 -1.34 -0.83
C TYR A 249 23.16 -1.26 -2.22
N GLU A 250 23.86 -2.31 -2.63
CA GLU A 250 24.49 -2.41 -3.93
C GLU A 250 23.62 -3.21 -4.90
N TYR A 251 23.43 -2.70 -6.12
CA TYR A 251 22.78 -3.44 -7.20
C TYR A 251 23.49 -3.27 -8.53
N SER A 252 23.38 -4.29 -9.38
CA SER A 252 24.07 -4.35 -10.66
C SER A 252 23.42 -3.46 -11.71
N LEU A 253 24.25 -2.76 -12.50
CA LEU A 253 23.85 -1.97 -13.66
C LEU A 253 24.16 -2.67 -14.99
N MET A 254 24.59 -3.93 -14.96
CA MET A 254 25.06 -4.63 -16.17
C MET A 254 24.00 -4.68 -17.28
N ASN A 255 22.73 -4.91 -16.92
CA ASN A 255 21.62 -4.95 -17.90
C ASN A 255 21.26 -3.56 -18.47
N ALA A 256 21.75 -2.47 -17.87
CA ALA A 256 21.55 -1.13 -18.38
C ALA A 256 22.64 -0.71 -19.37
N MET A 257 23.71 -1.49 -19.53
CA MET A 257 24.81 -1.21 -20.46
C MET A 257 24.60 -1.88 -21.81
N ASP A 258 25.07 -1.26 -22.89
CA ASP A 258 25.07 -1.90 -24.20
C ASP A 258 26.26 -2.85 -24.31
N ASP A 259 25.99 -4.14 -24.44
CA ASP A 259 27.02 -5.12 -24.72
C ASP A 259 27.45 -5.02 -26.20
N LYS A 260 28.76 -5.10 -26.45
CA LYS A 260 29.23 -5.50 -27.78
C LYS A 260 29.08 -7.02 -27.89
N GLU A 261 28.48 -7.51 -28.98
CA GLU A 261 28.15 -8.94 -29.21
C GLU A 261 29.32 -9.93 -29.00
N GLU A 262 30.57 -9.44 -29.01
CA GLU A 262 31.79 -10.23 -28.90
C GLU A 262 32.37 -10.32 -27.47
N MET A 263 31.84 -9.61 -26.47
CA MET A 263 32.36 -9.66 -25.10
C MET A 263 31.84 -10.90 -24.35
N LYS A 264 32.77 -11.77 -23.93
CA LYS A 264 32.44 -12.86 -23.02
C LYS A 264 32.05 -12.31 -21.65
N TRP A 265 31.15 -13.00 -20.94
CA TRP A 265 30.73 -12.64 -19.58
C TRP A 265 31.90 -12.44 -18.61
N GLU A 266 32.94 -13.26 -18.77
CA GLU A 266 34.19 -13.24 -17.97
C GLU A 266 35.03 -11.97 -18.17
N ASP A 267 34.86 -11.29 -19.32
CA ASP A 267 35.57 -10.06 -19.68
C ASP A 267 34.75 -8.79 -19.34
N LYS A 268 33.52 -8.94 -18.85
CA LYS A 268 32.66 -7.82 -18.49
C LYS A 268 33.08 -7.24 -17.15
N MET A 269 33.40 -5.95 -17.12
CA MET A 269 33.63 -5.21 -15.89
C MET A 269 32.32 -5.11 -15.11
N GLU A 270 32.30 -5.58 -13.85
CA GLU A 270 31.12 -5.42 -13.00
C GLU A 270 30.89 -3.93 -12.69
N ILE A 271 29.71 -3.44 -13.08
CA ILE A 271 29.26 -2.08 -12.79
C ILE A 271 28.06 -2.18 -11.85
N SER A 272 28.15 -1.50 -10.73
CA SER A 272 27.11 -1.44 -9.71
C SER A 272 26.81 0.00 -9.29
N ALA A 273 25.63 0.20 -8.73
CA ALA A 273 25.25 1.41 -8.01
C ALA A 273 25.06 1.08 -6.53
N ILE A 274 25.47 2.01 -5.67
CA ILE A 274 25.28 1.93 -4.23
C ILE A 274 24.28 3.02 -3.84
N ILE A 275 23.21 2.64 -3.16
CA ILE A 275 22.16 3.56 -2.71
C ILE A 275 21.91 3.40 -1.20
N PRO A 276 21.66 4.49 -0.46
CA PRO A 276 21.19 4.39 0.92
C PRO A 276 19.71 4.01 0.95
N ARG A 277 19.33 3.04 1.78
CA ARG A 277 17.95 2.62 1.98
C ARG A 277 17.60 2.60 3.47
N LEU A 278 16.36 2.98 3.79
CA LEU A 278 15.87 2.96 5.17
C LEU A 278 15.65 1.52 5.63
N ARG A 279 16.04 1.20 6.87
CA ARG A 279 15.79 -0.08 7.54
C ARG A 279 15.43 0.15 9.00
N HIS A 280 14.85 -0.87 9.65
CA HIS A 280 14.63 -0.90 11.09
C HIS A 280 15.39 -2.05 11.76
N LYS A 281 15.66 -1.91 13.06
CA LYS A 281 16.14 -3.03 13.90
C LYS A 281 15.04 -4.07 14.08
N ASP A 282 15.42 -5.32 14.37
CA ASP A 282 14.46 -6.37 14.62
C ASP A 282 13.65 -6.10 15.90
N PHE A 283 12.34 -6.32 15.82
CA PHE A 283 11.42 -6.24 16.95
C PHE A 283 10.30 -7.27 16.80
N SER A 284 9.52 -7.49 17.86
CA SER A 284 8.36 -8.38 17.84
C SER A 284 7.14 -7.74 18.49
N PHE A 285 5.97 -7.93 17.87
CA PHE A 285 4.68 -7.64 18.47
C PHE A 285 4.35 -8.73 19.49
N ASN A 286 4.09 -8.35 20.73
CA ASN A 286 3.66 -9.25 21.79
C ASN A 286 2.23 -8.89 22.20
N VAL A 287 1.34 -9.87 22.16
CA VAL A 287 -0.08 -9.68 22.52
C VAL A 287 -0.52 -10.80 23.45
N ASP A 288 -0.96 -10.43 24.64
CA ASP A 288 -1.54 -11.35 25.62
C ASP A 288 -3.06 -11.39 25.43
N ILE A 289 -3.59 -12.55 25.08
CA ILE A 289 -5.01 -12.76 24.74
C ILE A 289 -5.62 -13.77 25.71
N MET A 290 -6.73 -13.40 26.34
CA MET A 290 -7.56 -14.33 27.12
C MET A 290 -8.68 -14.86 26.26
N ASN A 291 -8.80 -16.18 26.17
CA ASN A 291 -9.99 -16.85 25.67
C ASN A 291 -10.78 -17.44 26.86
N ASN A 292 -11.87 -16.78 27.25
CA ASN A 292 -12.74 -17.23 28.35
C ASN A 292 -13.77 -18.28 27.93
N ASN A 293 -13.72 -18.77 26.69
CA ASN A 293 -14.54 -19.89 26.24
C ASN A 293 -13.89 -21.22 26.67
N ASP A 294 -14.71 -22.25 26.85
CA ASP A 294 -14.26 -23.61 27.18
C ASP A 294 -13.73 -24.39 25.96
N ALA A 295 -13.61 -23.73 24.80
CA ALA A 295 -13.17 -24.32 23.53
C ALA A 295 -12.09 -23.47 22.85
N HIS A 296 -11.31 -24.13 21.99
CA HIS A 296 -10.41 -23.45 21.06
C HIS A 296 -11.20 -22.51 20.15
N LYS A 297 -10.62 -21.36 19.82
CA LYS A 297 -11.21 -20.37 18.92
C LYS A 297 -10.21 -19.94 17.87
N LEU A 298 -10.59 -20.02 16.60
CA LEU A 298 -9.80 -19.40 15.54
C LEU A 298 -10.01 -17.90 15.60
N ALA A 299 -8.92 -17.14 15.58
CA ALA A 299 -8.93 -15.69 15.64
C ALA A 299 -8.14 -15.11 14.45
N THR A 300 -8.61 -13.99 13.93
CA THR A 300 -7.81 -13.12 13.06
C THR A 300 -7.30 -11.95 13.88
N ILE A 301 -5.97 -11.79 13.93
CA ILE A 301 -5.29 -10.73 14.66
C ILE A 301 -4.87 -9.67 13.65
N ARG A 302 -5.33 -8.44 13.86
CA ARG A 302 -5.17 -7.30 12.95
C ARG A 302 -4.40 -6.20 13.67
N ILE A 303 -3.22 -5.84 13.16
CA ILE A 303 -2.31 -4.90 13.81
C ILE A 303 -2.18 -3.66 12.90
N PHE A 304 -2.51 -2.51 13.46
CA PHE A 304 -2.40 -1.22 12.77
C PHE A 304 -1.67 -0.21 13.64
N ALA A 305 -1.12 0.83 13.02
CA ALA A 305 -0.64 2.00 13.75
C ALA A 305 -0.91 3.28 12.98
N TRP A 306 -1.01 4.40 13.67
CA TRP A 306 -0.97 5.73 13.05
C TRP A 306 -0.23 6.73 13.93
N PRO A 307 0.30 7.82 13.37
CA PRO A 307 0.88 8.89 14.18
C PRO A 307 -0.11 9.39 15.23
N HIS A 308 0.27 9.37 16.51
CA HIS A 308 -0.60 9.81 17.60
C HIS A 308 -0.77 11.34 17.61
N ARG A 309 0.25 12.06 17.12
CA ARG A 309 0.28 13.52 17.04
C ARG A 309 0.63 13.97 15.64
N ASP A 310 0.09 15.12 15.26
CA ASP A 310 0.52 15.82 14.04
C ASP A 310 1.85 16.56 14.25
N VAL A 311 2.34 17.23 13.20
CA VAL A 311 3.59 17.99 13.24
C VAL A 311 3.57 19.20 14.18
N ASN A 312 2.38 19.66 14.60
CA ASN A 312 2.22 20.74 15.57
C ASN A 312 2.08 20.19 17.01
N GLY A 313 2.16 18.88 17.20
CA GLY A 313 2.03 18.21 18.49
C GLY A 313 0.58 17.98 18.94
N VAL A 314 -0.41 18.28 18.10
CA VAL A 314 -1.83 18.09 18.40
C VAL A 314 -2.18 16.62 18.28
N ILE A 315 -2.92 16.09 19.27
CA ILE A 315 -3.38 14.70 19.25
C ILE A 315 -4.34 14.51 18.08
N ILE A 316 -4.07 13.50 17.25
CA ILE A 316 -4.94 13.13 16.14
C ILE A 316 -6.16 12.38 16.72
N PRO A 317 -7.39 12.89 16.52
CA PRO A 317 -8.61 12.24 17.02
C PRO A 317 -8.78 10.83 16.43
N PHE A 318 -9.40 9.91 17.17
CA PHE A 318 -9.54 8.51 16.74
C PHE A 318 -10.16 8.36 15.34
N ASN A 319 -11.24 9.10 15.06
CA ASN A 319 -11.91 9.01 13.76
C ASN A 319 -11.06 9.53 12.58
N GLU A 320 -10.06 10.39 12.82
CA GLU A 320 -9.06 10.75 11.81
C GLU A 320 -7.92 9.73 11.78
N GLY A 321 -7.46 9.30 12.96
CA GLY A 321 -6.38 8.33 13.12
C GLY A 321 -6.66 6.99 12.44
N ARG A 322 -7.90 6.48 12.55
CA ARG A 322 -8.33 5.24 11.89
C ARG A 322 -8.16 5.28 10.37
N TRP A 323 -8.35 6.45 9.73
CA TRP A 323 -8.21 6.62 8.29
C TRP A 323 -6.75 6.83 7.88
N HIS A 324 -5.88 7.20 8.84
CA HIS A 324 -4.44 7.32 8.66
C HIS A 324 -3.68 6.07 9.14
N ALA A 325 -4.40 5.00 9.47
CA ALA A 325 -3.84 3.77 9.95
C ALA A 325 -3.06 3.05 8.85
N ILE A 326 -1.80 2.75 9.14
CA ILE A 326 -0.99 1.83 8.35
C ILE A 326 -1.16 0.42 8.92
N GLU A 327 -1.39 -0.54 8.04
CA GLU A 327 -1.45 -1.96 8.41
C GLU A 327 -0.05 -2.49 8.63
N LEU A 328 0.19 -3.08 9.80
CA LEU A 328 1.48 -3.65 10.18
C LEU A 328 1.48 -5.16 10.06
N ASP A 329 0.34 -5.81 10.33
CA ASP A 329 0.20 -7.26 10.17
C ASP A 329 -1.26 -7.70 10.21
N LYS A 330 -1.50 -8.85 9.59
CA LYS A 330 -2.73 -9.61 9.71
C LYS A 330 -2.40 -11.09 9.70
N LEU A 331 -2.91 -11.84 10.68
CA LEU A 331 -2.63 -13.28 10.78
C LEU A 331 -3.77 -14.04 11.44
N TRP A 332 -3.89 -15.34 11.14
CA TRP A 332 -4.76 -16.25 11.87
C TRP A 332 -4.01 -16.95 12.99
N LYS A 333 -4.69 -17.14 14.12
CA LYS A 333 -4.17 -17.85 15.28
C LYS A 333 -5.28 -18.63 15.96
N GLU A 334 -5.01 -19.88 16.26
CA GLU A 334 -5.85 -20.66 17.16
C GLU A 334 -5.56 -20.29 18.61
N LEU A 335 -6.60 -19.92 19.36
CA LEU A 335 -6.55 -19.53 20.77
C LEU A 335 -7.07 -20.68 21.63
N ALA A 336 -6.21 -21.28 22.45
CA ALA A 336 -6.63 -22.27 23.43
C ALA A 336 -7.45 -21.61 24.57
N PRO A 337 -8.32 -22.35 25.27
CA PRO A 337 -8.97 -21.85 26.49
C PRO A 337 -7.96 -21.29 27.50
N GLY A 338 -8.27 -20.14 28.09
CA GLY A 338 -7.41 -19.44 29.04
C GLY A 338 -6.44 -18.46 28.38
N LYS A 339 -5.24 -18.35 28.96
CA LYS A 339 -4.23 -17.35 28.57
C LYS A 339 -3.44 -17.83 27.35
N ASN A 340 -3.36 -16.98 26.33
CA ASN A 340 -2.54 -17.15 25.15
C ASN A 340 -1.54 -16.00 25.08
N HIS A 341 -0.30 -16.31 24.75
CA HIS A 341 0.75 -15.32 24.51
C HIS A 341 1.21 -15.44 23.06
N MET A 342 1.01 -14.38 22.29
CA MET A 342 1.46 -14.31 20.90
C MET A 342 2.75 -13.49 20.83
N VAL A 343 3.76 -14.06 20.17
CA VAL A 343 4.96 -13.36 19.72
C VAL A 343 4.96 -13.38 18.20
N ARG A 344 5.05 -12.21 17.57
CA ARG A 344 5.04 -12.07 16.11
C ARG A 344 6.20 -11.18 15.67
N LYS A 345 7.17 -11.75 14.96
CA LYS A 345 8.37 -11.02 14.54
C LYS A 345 8.03 -10.05 13.40
N CYS A 346 8.70 -8.91 13.35
CA CYS A 346 8.56 -7.95 12.24
C CYS A 346 8.82 -8.59 10.86
N GLY A 347 9.79 -9.50 10.76
CA GLY A 347 10.12 -10.24 9.54
C GLY A 347 9.07 -11.26 9.09
N GLU A 348 8.06 -11.54 9.91
CA GLU A 348 6.97 -12.47 9.59
C GLU A 348 5.70 -11.75 9.10
N SER A 349 5.70 -10.40 9.10
CA SER A 349 4.54 -9.59 8.72
C SER A 349 3.96 -10.01 7.37
N SER A 350 2.63 -10.14 7.31
CA SER A 350 1.93 -10.48 6.07
C SER A 350 1.84 -9.34 5.06
N VAL A 351 2.12 -8.10 5.49
CA VAL A 351 2.12 -6.91 4.63
C VAL A 351 3.41 -6.84 3.81
N THR A 352 4.47 -7.52 4.26
CA THR A 352 5.81 -7.32 3.74
C THR A 352 6.41 -8.52 3.03
N VAL A 353 7.34 -8.25 2.12
CA VAL A 353 8.21 -9.25 1.48
C VAL A 353 9.68 -8.92 1.76
N PRO A 354 10.57 -9.93 1.76
CA PRO A 354 12.00 -9.69 1.78
C PRO A 354 12.47 -8.99 0.50
N ASP A 355 13.71 -8.52 0.49
CA ASP A 355 14.35 -8.06 -0.74
C ASP A 355 14.47 -9.19 -1.77
N VAL A 356 14.20 -8.87 -3.03
CA VAL A 356 14.30 -9.82 -4.13
C VAL A 356 15.79 -10.09 -4.42
N PRO A 357 16.21 -11.37 -4.59
CA PRO A 357 17.58 -11.71 -4.92
C PRO A 357 18.06 -11.05 -6.22
N SER A 358 19.35 -10.76 -6.29
CA SER A 358 19.94 -10.23 -7.53
C SER A 358 19.83 -11.27 -8.66
N LEU A 359 19.79 -10.79 -9.91
CA LEU A 359 19.80 -11.69 -11.08
C LEU A 359 21.01 -12.64 -11.09
N LYS A 360 22.18 -12.14 -10.65
CA LYS A 360 23.39 -12.96 -10.48
C LYS A 360 23.17 -14.10 -9.49
N THR A 361 22.61 -13.79 -8.31
CA THR A 361 22.27 -14.79 -7.29
C THR A 361 21.28 -15.82 -7.82
N LEU A 362 20.23 -15.39 -8.53
CA LEU A 362 19.26 -16.31 -9.14
C LEU A 362 19.91 -17.24 -10.16
N HIS A 363 20.78 -16.69 -11.01
CA HIS A 363 21.52 -17.48 -12.01
C HIS A 363 22.46 -18.51 -11.36
N GLU A 364 23.25 -18.10 -10.36
CA GLU A 364 24.16 -18.98 -9.62
C GLU A 364 23.41 -20.12 -8.92
N GLN A 365 22.27 -19.82 -8.29
CA GLN A 365 21.44 -20.84 -7.63
C GLN A 365 20.82 -21.81 -8.64
N ALA A 366 20.36 -21.32 -9.79
CA ALA A 366 19.82 -22.16 -10.85
C ALA A 366 20.88 -23.11 -11.44
N GLU A 367 22.07 -22.60 -11.78
CA GLU A 367 23.18 -23.41 -12.29
C GLU A 367 23.66 -24.45 -11.26
N ALA A 368 23.71 -24.08 -9.98
CA ALA A 368 24.04 -25.00 -8.90
C ALA A 368 22.99 -26.13 -8.76
N ALA A 369 21.71 -25.82 -8.92
CA ALA A 369 20.64 -26.81 -8.89
C ALA A 369 20.74 -27.79 -10.08
N ILE A 370 20.94 -27.25 -11.29
CA ILE A 370 21.10 -28.02 -12.53
C ILE A 370 22.32 -28.95 -12.44
N SER A 371 23.49 -28.41 -12.09
CA SER A 371 24.75 -29.15 -12.05
C SER A 371 24.77 -30.27 -11.00
N ARG A 372 24.05 -30.09 -9.89
CA ARG A 372 23.95 -31.09 -8.80
C ARG A 372 22.77 -32.04 -8.94
N GLY A 373 21.88 -31.82 -9.90
CA GLY A 373 20.63 -32.58 -10.04
C GLY A 373 19.67 -32.38 -8.86
N ASN A 374 19.73 -31.23 -8.18
CA ASN A 374 18.91 -30.90 -7.03
C ASN A 374 17.72 -30.01 -7.42
N GLN A 375 16.68 -29.99 -6.59
CA GLN A 375 15.59 -29.02 -6.74
C GLN A 375 16.09 -27.60 -6.39
N LEU A 376 15.56 -26.62 -7.12
CA LEU A 376 15.78 -25.20 -6.85
C LEU A 376 14.79 -24.75 -5.76
N HIS A 377 15.30 -24.23 -4.65
CA HIS A 377 14.49 -23.77 -3.52
C HIS A 377 14.41 -22.24 -3.52
N LEU A 378 13.36 -21.69 -4.12
CA LEU A 378 13.08 -20.24 -4.19
C LEU A 378 11.71 -19.89 -3.58
N ASP A 379 11.18 -20.76 -2.72
CA ASP A 379 9.82 -20.68 -2.19
C ASP A 379 9.52 -19.36 -1.46
N GLU A 380 10.55 -18.72 -0.90
CA GLU A 380 10.44 -17.44 -0.20
C GLU A 380 10.36 -16.22 -1.14
N PHE A 381 10.73 -16.36 -2.41
CA PHE A 381 10.77 -15.29 -3.41
C PHE A 381 9.73 -15.45 -4.52
N VAL A 382 8.74 -16.32 -4.31
CA VAL A 382 7.70 -16.65 -5.31
C VAL A 382 6.87 -15.41 -5.71
N ARG A 383 6.76 -14.41 -4.84
CA ARG A 383 6.01 -13.17 -5.09
C ARG A 383 6.81 -11.96 -4.63
N ALA A 384 6.96 -10.98 -5.51
CA ALA A 384 7.57 -9.68 -5.20
C ALA A 384 6.52 -8.60 -4.82
N THR A 385 5.23 -8.94 -4.86
CA THR A 385 4.14 -8.06 -4.42
C THR A 385 4.02 -8.09 -2.90
N GLY A 386 4.55 -7.04 -2.28
CA GLY A 386 4.37 -6.69 -0.87
C GLY A 386 5.27 -5.53 -0.52
N LEU A 387 4.98 -4.84 0.57
CA LEU A 387 5.83 -3.75 1.03
C LEU A 387 7.23 -4.32 1.35
N PRO A 388 8.34 -3.66 1.00
CA PRO A 388 9.64 -4.14 1.44
C PRO A 388 9.73 -4.15 2.97
N ASN A 389 10.15 -5.26 3.58
CA ASN A 389 10.11 -5.43 5.04
C ASN A 389 10.81 -4.30 5.81
N ARG A 390 11.93 -3.79 5.26
CA ARG A 390 12.67 -2.64 5.82
C ARG A 390 11.82 -1.37 6.00
N LEU A 391 10.71 -1.23 5.26
CA LEU A 391 9.77 -0.10 5.30
C LEU A 391 8.51 -0.41 6.14
N LEU A 392 8.50 -1.51 6.92
CA LEU A 392 7.35 -1.92 7.73
C LEU A 392 6.87 -0.78 8.65
N ILE A 393 7.81 -0.10 9.32
CA ILE A 393 7.55 1.06 10.16
C ILE A 393 8.13 2.34 9.53
N PRO A 394 7.51 3.52 9.76
CA PRO A 394 8.03 4.77 9.24
C PRO A 394 9.38 5.15 9.84
N LYS A 395 10.11 6.08 9.21
CA LYS A 395 11.43 6.53 9.68
C LYS A 395 11.43 6.94 11.16
N GLY A 396 10.45 7.70 11.64
CA GLY A 396 10.55 8.35 12.95
C GLY A 396 11.61 9.47 12.96
N ASN A 397 12.01 9.91 14.15
CA ASN A 397 13.02 10.97 14.30
C ASN A 397 13.78 10.85 15.62
N ALA A 398 14.76 11.72 15.85
CA ALA A 398 15.61 11.69 17.04
C ALA A 398 14.85 11.89 18.37
N ALA A 399 13.68 12.56 18.33
CA ALA A 399 12.84 12.75 19.51
C ALA A 399 11.89 11.57 19.79
N GLY A 400 11.76 10.65 18.83
CA GLY A 400 10.78 9.57 18.86
C GLY A 400 9.40 10.05 18.41
N VAL A 401 8.93 9.57 17.27
CA VAL A 401 7.56 9.85 16.80
C VAL A 401 6.60 8.91 17.51
N GLU A 402 5.59 9.47 18.18
CA GLU A 402 4.54 8.70 18.85
C GLU A 402 3.58 8.12 17.83
N PHE A 403 3.42 6.79 17.85
CA PHE A 403 2.39 6.07 17.12
C PHE A 403 1.40 5.45 18.10
N LYS A 404 0.11 5.54 17.79
CA LYS A 404 -0.92 4.75 18.44
C LYS A 404 -0.97 3.39 17.74
N LEU A 405 -0.46 2.36 18.40
CA LEU A 405 -0.51 0.97 17.97
C LEU A 405 -1.83 0.37 18.44
N VAL A 406 -2.59 -0.22 17.54
CA VAL A 406 -3.86 -0.89 17.87
C VAL A 406 -3.85 -2.32 17.38
N VAL A 407 -4.50 -3.18 18.16
CA VAL A 407 -4.69 -4.59 17.84
C VAL A 407 -6.17 -4.90 17.97
N ALA A 408 -6.76 -5.48 16.93
CA ALA A 408 -8.09 -6.06 16.96
C ALA A 408 -7.99 -7.58 16.80
N VAL A 409 -8.68 -8.33 17.65
CA VAL A 409 -8.81 -9.79 17.55
C VAL A 409 -10.25 -10.10 17.16
N THR A 410 -10.44 -10.67 15.98
CA THR A 410 -11.77 -10.92 15.37
C THR A 410 -12.01 -12.41 15.18
N ASP A 411 -13.28 -12.80 15.00
CA ASP A 411 -13.67 -14.21 14.86
C ASP A 411 -13.15 -14.78 13.53
N GLY A 412 -12.11 -15.60 13.61
CA GLY A 412 -11.43 -16.12 12.43
C GLY A 412 -12.27 -17.12 11.63
N GLU A 413 -13.26 -17.78 12.26
CA GLU A 413 -14.20 -18.68 11.56
C GLU A 413 -15.19 -17.86 10.72
N ALA A 414 -15.61 -16.69 11.23
CA ALA A 414 -16.47 -15.78 10.48
C ALA A 414 -15.70 -15.03 9.37
N ASP A 415 -14.42 -14.79 9.58
CA ASP A 415 -13.56 -14.05 8.67
C ASP A 415 -13.03 -14.90 7.51
N SER A 416 -12.85 -16.22 7.67
CA SER A 416 -12.22 -17.04 6.63
C SER A 416 -13.14 -17.43 5.47
N LEU A 417 -12.58 -17.53 4.25
CA LEU A 417 -13.32 -17.93 3.05
C LEU A 417 -13.38 -19.45 2.82
N ASN A 418 -12.33 -20.20 3.18
CA ASN A 418 -12.25 -21.66 2.97
C ASN A 418 -11.86 -22.41 4.26
N ASP A 419 -12.27 -23.68 4.38
CA ASP A 419 -11.79 -24.61 5.44
C ASP A 419 -10.30 -24.99 5.24
N GLU A 420 -9.79 -24.85 4.01
CA GLU A 420 -8.38 -24.92 3.67
C GLU A 420 -7.67 -23.58 3.95
N ILE A 421 -7.94 -22.96 5.11
CA ILE A 421 -6.90 -22.12 5.70
C ILE A 421 -5.77 -23.09 5.95
N ASN A 422 -4.83 -23.16 5.01
CA ASN A 422 -3.51 -23.59 5.36
C ASN A 422 -3.16 -22.70 6.56
N LEU A 423 -3.09 -23.29 7.74
CA LEU A 423 -2.46 -22.70 8.93
C LEU A 423 -0.96 -22.45 8.66
N THR A 424 -0.56 -22.32 7.38
CA THR A 424 0.62 -21.60 6.93
C THR A 424 0.63 -20.27 7.64
N THR A 425 1.74 -20.05 8.33
CA THR A 425 2.08 -18.91 9.17
C THR A 425 2.14 -17.56 8.44
N LYS A 426 1.65 -17.49 7.18
CA LYS A 426 1.74 -16.35 6.27
C LYS A 426 0.37 -16.07 5.66
N PHE A 427 -0.29 -15.01 6.13
CA PHE A 427 -1.44 -14.41 5.45
C PHE A 427 -0.95 -13.76 4.15
N HIS A 428 -1.67 -13.94 3.04
CA HIS A 428 -1.35 -13.25 1.78
C HIS A 428 -2.17 -11.96 1.67
N HIS A 429 -1.52 -10.82 1.92
CA HIS A 429 -2.18 -9.52 2.05
C HIS A 429 -3.02 -9.11 0.84
N TYR A 430 -2.61 -9.52 -0.37
CA TYR A 430 -3.32 -9.26 -1.62
C TYR A 430 -3.77 -10.56 -2.28
N GLY A 431 -4.39 -11.47 -1.52
CA GLY A 431 -4.95 -12.72 -2.03
C GLY A 431 -3.94 -13.69 -2.67
N HIS A 432 -4.46 -14.82 -3.14
CA HIS A 432 -3.69 -15.86 -3.82
C HIS A 432 -4.53 -16.43 -4.98
N HIS A 433 -3.98 -16.45 -6.20
CA HIS A 433 -4.67 -16.89 -7.42
C HIS A 433 -6.07 -16.27 -7.62
N GLY A 434 -6.18 -14.96 -7.39
CA GLY A 434 -7.43 -14.21 -7.58
C GLY A 434 -8.44 -14.35 -6.45
N VAL A 435 -8.15 -15.12 -5.39
CA VAL A 435 -9.03 -15.26 -4.21
C VAL A 435 -8.47 -14.50 -3.03
N TYR A 436 -9.31 -13.70 -2.38
CA TYR A 436 -8.94 -13.00 -1.14
C TYR A 436 -9.39 -13.81 0.08
N LEU A 437 -8.53 -14.01 1.08
CA LEU A 437 -8.78 -15.02 2.12
C LEU A 437 -9.57 -14.53 3.35
N ASP A 438 -9.78 -13.23 3.51
CA ASP A 438 -10.48 -12.61 4.64
C ASP A 438 -11.75 -11.90 4.16
N LYS A 439 -12.93 -12.37 4.58
CA LYS A 439 -14.24 -11.82 4.20
C LYS A 439 -14.44 -10.37 4.62
N LYS A 440 -13.71 -9.89 5.63
CA LYS A 440 -13.89 -8.52 6.12
C LYS A 440 -13.39 -7.49 5.12
N PRO A 441 -14.00 -6.29 5.09
CA PRO A 441 -13.49 -5.18 4.30
C PRO A 441 -12.03 -4.87 4.63
N HIS A 442 -11.28 -4.43 3.63
CA HIS A 442 -9.93 -3.92 3.84
C HIS A 442 -9.97 -2.76 4.84
N GLY A 443 -9.06 -2.79 5.81
CA GLY A 443 -9.02 -1.85 6.93
C GLY A 443 -9.98 -2.15 8.09
N TYR A 444 -10.79 -3.21 8.04
CA TYR A 444 -11.62 -3.61 9.18
C TYR A 444 -10.77 -3.80 10.45
N PRO A 445 -11.19 -3.30 11.64
CA PRO A 445 -12.45 -2.60 11.94
C PRO A 445 -12.42 -1.05 11.83
N LEU A 446 -11.39 -0.49 11.21
CA LEU A 446 -11.09 0.95 11.17
C LEU A 446 -11.60 1.67 9.91
N ASP A 447 -12.11 0.93 8.93
CA ASP A 447 -12.50 1.46 7.63
C ASP A 447 -13.74 2.37 7.69
N ARG A 448 -14.69 2.10 8.58
CA ARG A 448 -15.92 2.89 8.73
C ARG A 448 -15.78 4.03 9.75
N ARG A 449 -16.63 5.05 9.61
CA ARG A 449 -16.74 6.15 10.56
C ARG A 449 -17.05 5.66 11.97
N VAL A 450 -16.38 6.26 12.96
CA VAL A 450 -16.56 6.00 14.39
C VAL A 450 -17.04 7.29 15.05
N PRO A 451 -18.36 7.45 15.25
CA PRO A 451 -18.92 8.64 15.90
C PRO A 451 -18.53 8.75 17.38
N ASP A 452 -18.28 7.62 18.03
CA ASP A 452 -17.97 7.52 19.45
C ASP A 452 -16.86 6.47 19.69
N GLU A 453 -15.66 6.93 20.01
CA GLU A 453 -14.49 6.08 20.26
C GLU A 453 -14.64 5.19 21.50
N ARG A 454 -15.54 5.55 22.43
CA ARG A 454 -15.80 4.76 23.65
C ARG A 454 -16.25 3.34 23.32
N LEU A 455 -16.92 3.14 22.18
CA LEU A 455 -17.30 1.82 21.69
C LEU A 455 -16.08 0.90 21.57
N PHE A 456 -14.99 1.38 20.98
CA PHE A 456 -13.75 0.61 20.82
C PHE A 456 -13.06 0.36 22.16
N HIS A 457 -13.09 1.34 23.08
CA HIS A 457 -12.51 1.17 24.41
C HIS A 457 -13.29 0.21 25.32
N GLU A 458 -14.58 -0.02 25.05
CA GLU A 458 -15.41 -0.98 25.80
C GLU A 458 -15.35 -2.41 25.25
N ILE A 459 -14.85 -2.60 24.03
CA ILE A 459 -14.77 -3.91 23.39
C ILE A 459 -13.50 -4.63 23.87
N PRO A 460 -13.62 -5.80 24.53
CA PRO A 460 -12.47 -6.46 25.16
C PRO A 460 -11.47 -7.00 24.13
N ASN A 461 -11.90 -7.31 22.92
CA ASN A 461 -11.06 -7.83 21.83
C ASN A 461 -10.42 -6.73 20.96
N PHE A 462 -10.42 -5.48 21.43
CA PHE A 462 -9.67 -4.36 20.85
C PHE A 462 -8.77 -3.74 21.92
N GLY A 463 -7.52 -3.46 21.57
CA GLY A 463 -6.55 -2.88 22.49
C GLY A 463 -5.66 -1.87 21.79
N GLU A 464 -5.18 -0.89 22.55
CA GLU A 464 -4.30 0.16 22.05
C GLU A 464 -3.16 0.45 23.03
N THR A 465 -2.01 0.88 22.49
CA THR A 465 -0.88 1.37 23.26
C THR A 465 -0.12 2.42 22.46
N ILE A 466 0.65 3.27 23.15
CA ILE A 466 1.50 4.26 22.49
C ILE A 466 2.92 3.69 22.40
N VAL A 467 3.48 3.71 21.20
CA VAL A 467 4.86 3.33 20.93
C VAL A 467 5.62 4.51 20.32
N LYS A 468 6.94 4.52 20.43
CA LYS A 468 7.79 5.56 19.84
C LYS A 468 8.77 4.96 18.85
N VAL A 469 8.83 5.53 17.65
CA VAL A 469 9.79 5.15 16.62
C VAL A 469 10.90 6.20 16.54
N PHE A 470 12.14 5.76 16.73
CA PHE A 470 13.32 6.62 16.76
C PHE A 470 14.15 6.46 15.48
N ASN A 471 14.80 7.54 15.08
CA ASN A 471 15.86 7.51 14.08
C ASN A 471 16.99 8.43 14.57
N HIS A 472 18.19 7.86 14.74
CA HIS A 472 19.36 8.57 15.24
C HIS A 472 20.30 9.05 14.13
N ASN A 473 19.82 9.05 12.88
CA ASN A 473 20.60 9.30 11.66
C ASN A 473 21.84 8.39 11.55
N GLU A 474 21.74 7.17 12.04
CA GLU A 474 22.74 6.13 11.83
C GLU A 474 22.73 5.70 10.35
N HIS A 475 23.91 5.61 9.74
CA HIS A 475 24.12 5.13 8.38
C HIS A 475 25.22 4.07 8.40
N ILE A 476 24.85 2.85 8.03
CA ILE A 476 25.76 1.70 7.91
C ILE A 476 26.30 1.63 6.49
N HIS A 477 27.61 1.78 6.35
CA HIS A 477 28.33 1.62 5.08
C HIS A 477 28.94 0.22 4.99
N HIS A 478 28.73 -0.49 3.88
CA HIS A 478 29.25 -1.86 3.69
C HIS A 478 30.61 -1.91 2.97
N HIS A 479 31.18 -0.75 2.62
CA HIS A 479 32.39 -0.64 1.79
C HIS A 479 33.62 -0.04 2.50
N GLU A 480 33.68 -0.08 3.84
CA GLU A 480 34.89 0.24 4.62
C GLU A 480 35.68 -0.99 5.06
#